data_AF-A0A087HER9-F1
#
_entry.id   AF-A0A087HER9-F1
#
_cell.length_a   1.000
_cell.length_b   1.000
_cell.length_c   1.000
_cell.angle_alpha   90.00
_cell.angle_beta   90.00
_cell.angle_gamma   90.00
#
_symmetry.space_group_name_H-M   'P 1'
#
loop_
_entity.id
_entity.type
_entity.pdbx_description
1 polymer ?
#
loop_
_entity_poly.entity_id
_entity_poly.type
_entity_poly.pdbx_seq_one_letter_code
_entity_poly.pdbx_strand_id
1 'polypeptide(L)'
;MNDTNFAVLLILIGVVCANVGARQLEGVSKETKIGVSIPKTATTNGLGAELAFVSVTTMASSYSSGDASAAASPPGPSAQARGTGSGTTYGSVYAEGPRMAYGYSSSGSGSNGTAQAAATPNGVAASDGGTSGASSTASGGSSR
;
A
#
# COMPACT_ATOMS: atom_id res chain seq x y z
N MET A 1 -1.65 28.56 24.52
CA MET A 1 -2.85 28.40 23.67
C MET A 1 -4.06 28.64 24.55
N ASN A 2 -4.99 29.52 24.18
CA ASN A 2 -6.19 29.76 24.98
C ASN A 2 -7.18 28.59 24.77
N ASP A 3 -8.03 28.34 25.77
CA ASP A 3 -8.95 27.19 25.77
C ASP A 3 -9.92 27.22 24.57
N THR A 4 -10.21 28.42 24.08
CA THR A 4 -11.04 28.66 22.90
C THR A 4 -10.39 28.12 21.62
N ASN A 5 -9.07 28.30 21.44
CA ASN A 5 -8.37 27.80 20.25
C ASN A 5 -8.26 26.27 20.25
N PHE A 6 -8.22 25.63 21.42
CA PHE A 6 -8.19 24.17 21.53
C PHE A 6 -9.56 23.54 21.18
N ALA A 7 -10.66 24.16 21.62
CA ALA A 7 -12.01 23.72 21.29
C ALA A 7 -12.30 23.81 19.78
N VAL A 8 -11.87 24.89 19.12
CA VAL A 8 -12.03 25.07 17.67
C VAL A 8 -11.27 24.00 16.89
N LEU A 9 -10.06 23.63 17.33
CA LEU A 9 -9.27 22.58 16.71
C LEU A 9 -9.97 21.21 16.79
N LEU A 10 -10.55 20.86 17.95
CA LEU A 10 -11.28 19.59 18.12
C LEU A 10 -12.54 19.52 17.25
N ILE A 11 -13.26 20.64 17.06
CA ILE A 11 -14.44 20.69 16.20
C ILE A 11 -14.05 20.50 14.73
N LEU A 12 -12.98 21.14 14.28
CA LEU A 12 -12.49 20.99 12.90
C LEU A 12 -12.04 19.55 12.61
N ILE A 13 -11.34 18.91 13.55
CA ILE A 13 -10.93 17.51 13.42
C ILE A 13 -12.16 16.59 13.38
N GLY A 14 -13.15 16.82 14.24
CA GLY A 14 -14.40 16.05 14.27
C GLY A 14 -15.20 16.14 12.96
N VAL A 15 -15.33 17.34 12.38
CA VAL A 15 -16.02 17.58 11.10
C VAL A 15 -15.27 16.94 9.93
N VAL A 16 -13.94 16.98 9.92
CA VAL A 16 -13.12 16.32 8.90
C VAL A 16 -13.22 14.80 9.01
N CYS A 17 -13.19 14.24 10.23
CA CYS A 17 -13.34 12.79 10.45
C CYS A 17 -14.74 12.27 10.06
N ALA A 18 -15.80 13.05 10.29
CA ALA A 18 -17.16 12.68 9.88
C ALA A 18 -17.32 12.67 8.34
N ASN A 19 -16.70 13.63 7.63
CA ASN A 19 -16.76 13.69 6.17
C ASN A 19 -15.92 12.61 5.46
N VAL A 20 -14.95 11.99 6.14
CA VAL A 20 -14.22 10.81 5.62
C VAL A 20 -15.08 9.54 5.68
N GLY A 21 -16.05 9.46 6.59
CA GLY A 21 -16.96 8.31 6.72
C GLY A 21 -18.07 8.22 5.66
N ALA A 22 -18.35 9.31 4.93
CA ALA A 22 -19.48 9.39 3.98
C ALA A 22 -19.09 9.11 2.52
N ARG A 23 -17.80 8.96 2.20
CA ARG A 23 -17.38 8.45 0.89
C ARG A 23 -17.50 6.93 0.92
N GLN A 24 -18.64 6.46 0.41
CA GLN A 24 -18.94 5.07 0.12
C GLN A 24 -17.67 4.37 -0.39
N LEU A 25 -17.14 3.45 0.42
CA LEU A 25 -16.27 2.40 -0.07
C LEU A 25 -17.11 1.61 -1.08
N GLU A 26 -16.99 1.96 -2.36
CA GLU A 26 -17.28 1.04 -3.44
C GLU A 26 -16.55 -0.26 -3.12
N GLY A 27 -17.32 -1.34 -3.05
CA GLY A 27 -16.88 -2.65 -2.59
C GLY A 27 -15.74 -3.18 -3.43
N VAL A 28 -14.51 -2.91 -3.01
CA VAL A 28 -13.39 -3.79 -3.29
C VAL A 28 -13.29 -4.69 -2.07
N SER A 29 -14.01 -5.82 -2.09
CA SER A 29 -13.70 -6.90 -1.16
C SER A 29 -12.31 -7.43 -1.52
N LYS A 30 -11.26 -6.76 -1.02
CA LYS A 30 -9.97 -7.41 -0.88
C LYS A 30 -10.15 -8.39 0.26
N GLU A 31 -10.56 -9.59 -0.10
CA GLU A 31 -10.64 -10.76 0.75
C GLU A 31 -9.28 -10.88 1.46
N THR A 32 -9.21 -10.35 2.68
CA THR A 32 -8.03 -10.51 3.53
C THR A 32 -8.09 -11.95 3.97
N LYS A 33 -7.43 -12.83 3.22
CA LYS A 33 -7.33 -14.24 3.53
C LYS A 33 -6.44 -14.35 4.77
N ILE A 34 -7.04 -14.22 5.96
CA ILE A 34 -6.38 -14.51 7.22
C ILE A 34 -6.18 -16.03 7.23
N GLY A 35 -5.01 -16.47 6.74
CA GLY A 35 -4.56 -17.84 6.90
C GLY A 35 -4.20 -18.09 8.37
N VAL A 36 -5.20 -18.23 9.24
CA VAL A 36 -4.98 -18.77 10.59
C VAL A 36 -4.75 -20.27 10.42
N SER A 37 -3.50 -20.68 10.20
CA SER A 37 -3.15 -22.10 10.35
C SER A 37 -3.15 -22.42 11.84
N ILE A 38 -4.26 -22.97 12.35
CA ILE A 38 -4.27 -23.58 13.68
C ILE A 38 -3.48 -24.88 13.55
N PRO A 39 -2.30 -25.03 14.19
CA PRO A 39 -1.57 -26.28 14.16
C PRO A 39 -2.44 -27.39 14.75
N LYS A 40 -2.43 -28.54 14.09
CA LYS A 40 -3.28 -29.73 14.36
C LYS A 40 -2.95 -30.45 15.68
N THR A 41 -2.31 -29.77 16.63
CA THR A 41 -1.86 -30.31 17.92
C THR A 41 -2.74 -29.88 19.10
N ALA A 42 -3.80 -29.10 18.88
CA ALA A 42 -4.67 -28.57 19.93
C ALA A 42 -5.77 -29.55 20.43
N THR A 43 -5.63 -30.86 20.25
CA THR A 43 -6.63 -31.85 20.72
C THR A 43 -6.16 -32.79 21.82
N THR A 44 -4.99 -32.57 22.43
CA THR A 44 -4.59 -33.33 23.62
C THR A 44 -3.79 -32.46 24.59
N ASN A 45 -4.45 -32.13 25.70
CA ASN A 45 -3.93 -31.98 27.08
C ASN A 45 -3.89 -30.57 27.68
N GLY A 46 -4.88 -30.29 28.53
CA GLY A 46 -4.75 -29.45 29.72
C GLY A 46 -5.02 -27.95 29.54
N LEU A 47 -5.55 -27.32 30.59
CA LEU A 47 -5.71 -25.87 30.79
C LEU A 47 -4.33 -25.13 30.90
N GLY A 48 -3.35 -25.56 30.11
CA GLY A 48 -1.96 -25.12 30.13
C GLY A 48 -1.20 -25.46 28.85
N ALA A 49 -1.90 -25.76 27.75
CA ALA A 49 -1.30 -25.87 26.43
C ALA A 49 -0.90 -24.47 25.95
N GLU A 50 0.30 -24.05 26.36
CA GLU A 50 1.00 -22.89 25.84
C GLU A 50 0.99 -22.93 24.31
N LEU A 51 0.53 -21.85 23.66
CA LEU A 51 0.65 -21.68 22.21
C LEU A 51 2.14 -21.64 21.87
N ALA A 52 2.71 -22.81 21.54
CA ALA A 52 4.15 -22.97 21.36
C ALA A 52 4.72 -22.07 20.27
N PHE A 53 3.93 -21.75 19.24
CA PHE A 53 4.31 -20.85 18.16
C PHE A 53 3.07 -20.31 17.45
N VAL A 54 2.98 -18.99 17.28
CA VAL A 54 1.96 -18.33 16.46
C VAL A 54 2.65 -17.46 15.44
N SER A 55 2.28 -17.57 14.17
CA SER A 55 2.76 -16.71 13.10
C SER A 55 1.59 -16.19 12.28
N VAL A 56 1.56 -14.89 12.06
CA VAL A 56 0.59 -14.21 11.19
C VAL A 56 1.39 -13.46 10.14
N THR A 57 1.04 -13.66 8.88
CA THR A 57 1.65 -12.95 7.76
C THR A 57 0.55 -12.31 6.92
N THR A 58 0.75 -11.05 6.56
CA THR A 58 -0.12 -10.29 5.68
C THR A 58 0.68 -9.73 4.52
N MET A 59 0.12 -9.80 3.33
CA MET A 59 0.71 -9.21 2.13
C MET A 59 -0.37 -8.46 1.35
N ALA A 60 -0.02 -7.29 0.86
CA ALA A 60 -0.81 -6.54 -0.10
C ALA A 60 0.08 -6.18 -1.30
N SER A 61 -0.47 -6.33 -2.50
CA SER A 61 0.15 -5.85 -3.73
C SER A 61 -0.81 -4.97 -4.51
N SER A 62 -0.24 -4.05 -5.28
CA SER A 62 -0.95 -3.19 -6.21
C SER A 62 -0.17 -3.08 -7.49
N TYR A 63 -0.92 -2.99 -8.59
CA TYR A 63 -0.38 -2.70 -9.91
C TYR A 63 -1.28 -1.66 -10.57
N SER A 64 -0.67 -0.71 -11.27
CA SER A 64 -1.37 0.32 -12.02
C SER A 64 -0.67 0.54 -13.35
N SER A 65 -1.46 0.82 -14.38
CA SER A 65 -0.98 1.27 -15.68
C SER A 65 -1.83 2.44 -16.16
N GLY A 66 -1.24 3.33 -16.94
CA GLY A 66 -1.93 4.45 -17.52
C GLY A 66 -1.32 4.84 -18.86
N ASP A 67 -2.20 5.26 -19.77
CA ASP A 67 -1.86 5.76 -21.08
C ASP A 67 -2.57 7.10 -21.28
N ALA A 68 -1.85 8.07 -21.82
CA ALA A 68 -2.40 9.36 -22.20
C ALA A 68 -1.91 9.70 -23.60
N SER A 69 -2.81 10.19 -24.45
CA SER A 69 -2.47 10.65 -25.79
C SER A 69 -3.19 11.96 -26.11
N ALA A 70 -2.51 12.80 -26.88
CA ALA A 70 -3.06 14.03 -27.40
C ALA A 70 -2.57 14.20 -28.84
N ALA A 71 -3.45 14.64 -29.73
CA ALA A 71 -3.10 14.94 -31.11
C ALA A 71 -3.91 16.13 -31.60
N ALA A 72 -3.25 17.05 -32.30
CA ALA A 72 -3.94 18.01 -33.15
C ALA A 72 -4.32 17.31 -34.47
N SER A 73 -5.47 17.68 -35.05
CA SER A 73 -5.98 17.11 -36.30
C SER A 73 -4.87 16.94 -37.36
N PRO A 74 -4.82 15.82 -38.10
CA PRO A 74 -3.80 15.63 -39.11
C PRO A 74 -3.89 16.69 -40.23
N PRO A 75 -2.77 17.27 -40.69
CA PRO A 75 -1.40 17.13 -40.16
C PRO A 75 -1.17 18.07 -38.95
N GLY A 76 -0.75 17.51 -37.81
CA GLY A 76 -0.48 18.31 -36.61
C GLY A 76 0.38 17.59 -35.56
N PRO A 77 0.80 18.29 -34.49
CA PRO A 77 1.57 17.71 -33.40
C PRO A 77 0.83 16.59 -32.66
N SER A 78 1.59 15.67 -32.08
CA SER A 78 1.07 14.62 -31.22
C SER A 78 1.98 14.36 -30.03
N ALA A 79 1.39 13.87 -28.95
CA ALA A 79 2.10 13.44 -27.76
C ALA A 79 1.45 12.17 -27.20
N GLN A 80 2.28 11.28 -26.66
CA GLN A 80 1.85 10.10 -25.93
C GLN A 80 2.72 9.90 -24.70
N ALA A 81 2.10 9.48 -23.61
CA ALA A 81 2.77 9.08 -22.39
C ALA A 81 2.18 7.75 -21.90
N ARG A 82 3.05 6.86 -21.43
CA ARG A 82 2.69 5.57 -20.87
C ARG A 82 3.44 5.36 -19.58
N GLY A 83 2.77 4.80 -18.59
CA GLY A 83 3.38 4.54 -17.29
C GLY A 83 2.81 3.28 -16.65
N THR A 84 3.67 2.58 -15.91
CA THR A 84 3.29 1.49 -15.04
C THR A 84 3.86 1.71 -13.65
N GLY A 85 3.15 1.23 -12.64
CA GLY A 85 3.53 1.32 -11.23
C GLY A 85 3.14 0.06 -10.50
N SER A 86 3.96 -0.36 -9.56
CA SER A 86 3.68 -1.47 -8.66
C SER A 86 4.07 -1.11 -7.24
N GLY A 87 3.37 -1.73 -6.29
CA GLY A 87 3.62 -1.58 -4.88
C GLY A 87 3.37 -2.90 -4.16
N THR A 88 4.16 -3.15 -3.13
CA THR A 88 4.02 -4.30 -2.25
C THR A 88 4.21 -3.87 -0.81
N THR A 89 3.41 -4.43 0.07
CA THR A 89 3.59 -4.32 1.52
C THR A 89 3.43 -5.69 2.13
N TYR A 90 4.33 -6.01 3.03
CA TYR A 90 4.42 -7.26 3.74
C TYR A 90 4.53 -6.96 5.23
N GLY A 91 3.87 -7.76 6.04
CA GLY A 91 3.96 -7.73 7.49
C GLY A 91 3.93 -9.14 8.03
N SER A 92 4.79 -9.43 9.00
CA SER A 92 4.74 -10.67 9.76
C SER A 92 4.89 -10.39 11.24
N VAL A 93 4.14 -11.14 12.04
CA VAL A 93 4.28 -11.18 13.49
C VAL A 93 4.38 -12.64 13.87
N TYR A 94 5.40 -13.00 14.66
CA TYR A 94 5.45 -14.29 15.30
C TYR A 94 5.69 -14.17 16.80
N ALA A 95 5.14 -15.12 17.54
CA ALA A 95 5.33 -15.26 18.97
C ALA A 95 5.72 -16.70 19.28
N GLU A 96 6.67 -16.85 20.20
CA GLU A 96 7.16 -18.14 20.68
C GLU A 96 7.05 -18.14 22.22
N GLY A 97 6.16 -18.98 22.73
CA GLY A 97 5.81 -19.00 24.15
C GLY A 97 5.30 -17.63 24.66
N PRO A 98 5.25 -17.43 25.99
CA PRO A 98 4.65 -16.25 26.61
C PRO A 98 5.58 -15.01 26.63
N ARG A 99 6.82 -15.14 26.18
CA ARG A 99 7.89 -14.16 26.45
C ARG A 99 8.56 -13.57 25.22
N MET A 100 8.37 -14.18 24.06
CA MET A 100 8.98 -13.72 22.82
C MET A 100 7.91 -13.36 21.80
N ALA A 101 7.94 -12.12 21.35
CA ALA A 101 7.16 -11.64 20.22
C ALA A 101 8.05 -10.80 19.32
N TYR A 102 7.94 -11.00 18.02
CA TYR A 102 8.67 -10.27 17.01
C TYR A 102 7.71 -9.85 15.90
N GLY A 103 7.85 -8.61 15.47
CA GLY A 103 7.15 -8.02 14.34
C GLY A 103 8.14 -7.53 13.30
N TYR A 104 7.78 -7.73 12.04
CA TYR A 104 8.49 -7.23 10.88
C TYR A 104 7.48 -6.69 9.87
N SER A 105 7.81 -5.57 9.25
CA SER A 105 7.09 -5.05 8.11
C SER A 105 8.04 -4.48 7.08
N SER A 106 7.72 -4.68 5.81
CA SER A 106 8.45 -4.10 4.71
C SER A 106 7.48 -3.66 3.63
N SER A 107 7.78 -2.53 3.01
CA SER A 107 7.03 -2.00 1.88
C SER A 107 7.99 -1.57 0.78
N GLY A 108 7.53 -1.68 -0.45
CA GLY A 108 8.26 -1.30 -1.64
C GLY A 108 7.30 -0.79 -2.70
N SER A 109 7.77 0.15 -3.52
CA SER A 109 7.07 0.59 -4.71
C SER A 109 8.06 0.94 -5.81
N GLY A 110 7.61 0.81 -7.05
CA GLY A 110 8.38 1.15 -8.23
C GLY A 110 7.47 1.56 -9.37
N SER A 111 7.95 2.44 -10.23
CA SER A 111 7.24 2.85 -11.43
C SER A 111 8.20 3.13 -12.57
N ASN A 112 7.72 2.91 -13.78
CA ASN A 112 8.43 3.16 -15.02
C ASN A 112 7.50 3.89 -15.98
N GLY A 113 8.02 4.80 -16.77
CA GLY A 113 7.21 5.50 -17.77
C GLY A 113 8.04 6.00 -18.93
N THR A 114 7.36 6.23 -20.05
CA THR A 114 7.92 6.83 -21.25
C THR A 114 6.99 7.91 -21.77
N ALA A 115 7.57 8.93 -22.37
CA ALA A 115 6.87 10.00 -23.05
C ALA A 115 7.49 10.20 -24.44
N GLN A 116 6.63 10.48 -25.41
CA GLN A 116 7.04 10.79 -26.78
C GLN A 116 6.19 11.95 -27.30
N ALA A 117 6.81 12.88 -28.01
CA ALA A 117 6.15 13.99 -28.66
C ALA A 117 6.72 14.19 -30.06
N ALA A 118 5.85 14.40 -31.05
CA ALA A 118 6.22 14.66 -32.43
C ALA A 118 5.56 15.97 -32.91
N ALA A 119 6.33 16.83 -33.59
CA ALA A 119 5.82 18.09 -34.12
C ALA A 119 4.94 17.88 -35.38
N THR A 120 5.20 16.83 -36.15
CA THR A 120 4.43 16.41 -37.33
C THR A 120 4.48 14.89 -37.46
N PRO A 121 3.56 14.24 -38.23
CA PRO A 121 3.52 12.78 -38.37
C PRO A 121 4.84 12.13 -38.84
N ASN A 122 5.67 12.88 -39.57
CA ASN A 122 6.98 12.45 -40.07
C ASN A 122 8.14 13.31 -39.53
N GLY A 123 7.88 14.12 -38.50
CA GLY A 123 8.83 15.09 -37.94
C GLY A 123 9.71 14.50 -36.86
N VAL A 124 10.68 15.29 -36.39
CA VAL A 124 11.55 14.92 -35.26
C VAL A 124 10.68 14.63 -34.03
N ALA A 125 10.80 13.42 -33.50
CA ALA A 125 10.16 13.03 -32.25
C ALA A 125 11.16 13.18 -31.09
N ALA A 126 10.75 13.88 -30.04
CA ALA A 126 11.44 13.83 -28.76
C ALA A 126 10.87 12.66 -27.96
N SER A 127 11.73 11.88 -27.32
CA SER A 127 11.34 10.80 -26.41
C SER A 127 12.16 10.85 -25.14
N ASP A 128 11.52 10.50 -24.03
CA ASP A 128 12.18 10.37 -22.73
C ASP A 128 11.55 9.22 -21.93
N GLY A 129 12.31 8.70 -20.97
CA GLY A 129 11.89 7.63 -20.09
C GLY A 129 12.40 7.85 -18.67
N GLY A 130 11.59 7.45 -17.69
CA GLY A 130 11.90 7.62 -16.28
C GLY A 130 11.55 6.40 -15.46
N THR A 131 12.32 6.18 -14.40
CA THR A 131 12.05 5.16 -13.39
C THR A 131 12.12 5.80 -12.00
N SER A 132 11.29 5.31 -11.08
CA SER A 132 11.33 5.75 -9.68
C SER A 132 10.95 4.59 -8.76
N GLY A 133 11.40 4.63 -7.51
CA GLY A 133 11.02 3.63 -6.53
C GLY A 133 11.35 4.07 -5.11
N ALA A 134 10.72 3.39 -4.14
CA ALA A 134 10.91 3.62 -2.72
C ALA A 134 10.76 2.30 -1.96
N SER A 135 11.48 2.15 -0.86
CA SER A 135 11.34 1.02 0.06
C SER A 135 11.45 1.49 1.51
N SER A 136 10.78 0.76 2.41
CA SER A 136 10.83 0.98 3.85
C SER A 136 10.71 -0.34 4.59
N THR A 137 11.46 -0.49 5.67
CA THR A 137 11.45 -1.69 6.52
C THR A 137 11.45 -1.28 7.98
N ALA A 138 10.62 -1.96 8.77
CA ALA A 138 10.55 -1.81 10.21
C ALA A 138 10.57 -3.19 10.88
N SER A 139 11.32 -3.32 11.96
CA SER A 139 11.31 -4.52 12.80
C SER A 139 11.36 -4.14 14.26
N GLY A 140 10.84 -5.01 15.11
CA GLY A 140 10.84 -4.82 16.54
C GLY A 140 10.39 -6.07 17.25
N GLY A 141 10.89 -6.28 18.46
CA GLY A 141 10.52 -7.41 19.28
C GLY A 141 10.68 -7.13 20.75
N SER A 142 10.04 -7.97 21.56
CA SER A 142 10.17 -7.96 23.00
C SER A 142 10.59 -9.35 23.48
N SER A 143 11.58 -9.38 24.38
CA SER A 143 11.91 -10.52 25.20
C SER A 143 11.79 -10.11 26.68
N ARG A 144 11.15 -10.94 27.51
CA ARG A 144 11.06 -10.77 28.97
C ARG A 144 11.50 -12.02 29.73
#